data_AF-A0A2V9TYV9-F1
#
_entry.id   AF-A0A2V9TYV9-F1
#
_cell.length_a   1.000
_cell.length_b   1.000
_cell.length_c   1.000
_cell.angle_alpha   90.00
_cell.angle_beta   90.00
_cell.angle_gamma   90.00
#
_symmetry.space_group_name_H-M   'P 1'
#
loop_
_entity.id
_entity.type
_entity.pdbx_description
1 polymer ?
#
loop_
_entity_poly.entity_id
_entity_poly.type
_entity_poly.pdbx_seq_one_letter_code
_entity_poly.pdbx_strand_id
1 'polypeptide(L)'
;MQSCMLQRTSMSRFVNDEGHEGTRSKMLLRLIDGLLSCVALSVVLSVIAPQPALAGGPRYVAGVSYFDPTTKGTPLTWSQGVINYYTDQGDLSPILLGANADSFVADAFSRWTAVPTAAVSSTLAGHLAEDVNGTNVSVTNGVVTMPADILPTAVSTPVGIVY
;
A
#
# COMPACT_ATOMS: atom_id res chain seq x y z
N MET A 1 11.50 84.26 -61.19
CA MET A 1 10.83 84.65 -59.93
C MET A 1 10.88 83.46 -58.98
N GLN A 2 11.26 83.73 -57.72
CA GLN A 2 11.12 82.89 -56.52
C GLN A 2 11.85 81.54 -56.36
N SER A 3 12.94 81.67 -55.58
CA SER A 3 13.47 80.82 -54.49
C SER A 3 12.49 79.85 -53.79
N CYS A 4 12.98 78.65 -53.43
CA CYS A 4 12.85 78.11 -52.06
C CYS A 4 13.89 76.98 -51.80
N MET A 5 14.58 77.07 -50.66
CA MET A 5 15.50 76.07 -50.12
C MET A 5 14.76 74.80 -49.63
N LEU A 6 15.47 73.66 -49.56
CA LEU A 6 15.35 72.79 -48.38
C LEU A 6 16.60 71.91 -48.18
N GLN A 7 17.09 72.00 -46.95
CA GLN A 7 18.21 71.30 -46.36
C GLN A 7 17.73 69.98 -45.72
N ARG A 8 18.66 69.02 -45.60
CA ARG A 8 18.74 67.98 -44.56
C ARG A 8 18.02 66.64 -44.80
N THR A 9 18.84 65.59 -44.94
CA THR A 9 18.64 64.36 -44.13
C THR A 9 19.98 63.66 -43.88
N SER A 10 20.35 63.59 -42.61
CA SER A 10 21.50 62.85 -42.08
C SER A 10 21.18 61.36 -42.06
N MET A 11 22.01 60.54 -42.70
CA MET A 11 21.92 59.08 -42.67
C MET A 11 22.41 58.56 -41.30
N SER A 12 21.46 58.01 -40.53
CA SER A 12 21.54 56.75 -39.80
C SER A 12 22.91 56.33 -39.23
N ARG A 13 23.14 56.60 -37.94
CA ARG A 13 24.12 55.86 -37.13
C ARG A 13 23.44 54.58 -36.63
N PHE A 14 23.67 53.47 -37.33
CA PHE A 14 23.45 52.12 -36.82
C PHE A 14 24.38 51.90 -35.64
N VAL A 15 23.87 51.99 -34.41
CA VAL A 15 24.62 51.61 -33.21
C VAL A 15 23.64 50.93 -32.26
N ASN A 16 23.96 49.65 -31.96
CA ASN A 16 23.44 48.79 -30.89
C ASN A 16 22.28 47.84 -31.21
N ASP A 17 22.59 46.61 -31.65
CA ASP A 17 21.74 45.45 -31.33
C ASP A 17 22.52 44.12 -31.09
N GLU A 18 23.84 44.10 -31.24
CA GLU A 18 24.65 42.88 -31.08
C GLU A 18 24.87 42.44 -29.61
N GLY A 19 24.60 43.32 -28.63
CA GLY A 19 24.90 43.07 -27.21
C GLY A 19 23.81 42.30 -26.44
N HIS A 20 22.56 42.36 -26.92
CA HIS A 20 21.41 41.82 -26.18
C HIS A 20 21.23 40.31 -26.42
N GLU A 21 21.53 39.83 -27.62
CA GLU A 21 21.32 38.43 -28.03
C GLU A 21 22.36 37.48 -27.41
N GLY A 22 23.64 37.89 -27.37
CA GLY A 22 24.72 37.11 -26.76
C GLY A 22 24.59 36.95 -25.24
N THR A 23 23.96 37.91 -24.56
CA THR A 23 23.72 37.85 -23.11
C THR A 23 22.56 36.89 -22.77
N ARG A 24 21.51 36.88 -23.61
CA ARG A 24 20.37 35.96 -23.47
C ARG A 24 20.77 34.52 -23.75
N SER A 25 21.61 34.28 -24.76
CA SER A 25 22.13 32.94 -25.08
C SER A 25 22.97 32.34 -23.94
N LYS A 26 23.89 33.13 -23.35
CA LYS A 26 24.69 32.71 -22.18
C LYS A 26 23.84 32.45 -20.94
N MET A 27 22.77 33.23 -20.75
CA MET A 27 21.83 33.05 -19.64
C MET A 27 21.00 31.77 -19.82
N LEU A 28 20.55 31.47 -21.04
CA LEU A 28 19.83 30.24 -21.37
C LEU A 28 20.70 29.00 -21.17
N LEU A 29 21.96 29.03 -21.61
CA LEU A 29 22.92 27.94 -21.38
C LEU A 29 23.12 27.65 -19.88
N ARG A 30 23.29 28.69 -19.06
CA ARG A 30 23.43 28.54 -17.59
C ARG A 30 22.18 27.96 -16.92
N LEU A 31 21.00 28.29 -17.44
CA LEU A 31 19.74 27.75 -16.94
C LEU A 31 19.57 26.27 -17.31
N ILE A 32 19.98 25.88 -18.52
CA ILE A 32 19.96 24.50 -18.99
C ILE A 32 20.95 23.64 -18.18
N ASP A 33 22.16 24.14 -17.95
CA ASP A 33 23.18 23.45 -17.14
C ASP A 33 22.72 23.27 -15.68
N GLY A 34 22.08 24.29 -15.11
CA GLY A 34 21.47 24.21 -13.78
C GLY A 34 20.34 23.17 -13.72
N LEU A 35 19.47 23.13 -14.73
CA LEU A 35 18.38 22.16 -14.81
C LEU A 35 18.92 20.72 -14.93
N LEU A 36 19.90 20.49 -15.80
CA LEU A 36 20.56 19.20 -15.98
C LEU A 36 21.22 18.72 -14.69
N SER A 37 21.87 19.62 -13.96
CA SER A 37 22.47 19.33 -12.65
C SER A 37 21.42 18.93 -11.60
N CYS A 38 20.30 19.65 -11.53
CA CYS A 38 19.18 19.31 -10.63
C CYS A 38 18.56 17.94 -10.94
N VAL A 39 18.40 17.62 -12.23
CA VAL A 39 17.88 16.32 -12.67
C VAL A 39 18.87 15.21 -12.33
N ALA A 40 20.15 15.39 -12.64
CA ALA A 40 21.19 14.42 -12.32
C ALA A 40 21.28 14.17 -10.80
N LEU A 41 21.24 15.23 -9.99
CA LEU A 41 21.24 15.13 -8.53
C LEU A 41 19.99 14.38 -8.03
N SER A 42 18.81 14.67 -8.57
CA SER A 42 17.57 13.99 -8.20
C SER A 42 17.59 12.49 -8.54
N VAL A 43 18.16 12.14 -9.69
CA VAL A 43 18.36 10.73 -10.10
C VAL A 43 19.36 10.04 -9.17
N VAL A 44 20.48 10.68 -8.86
CA VAL A 44 21.50 10.14 -7.96
C VAL A 44 20.95 9.93 -6.55
N LEU A 45 20.18 10.89 -6.00
CA LEU A 45 19.52 10.72 -4.70
C LEU A 45 18.51 9.56 -4.74
N SER A 46 17.72 9.44 -5.81
CA SER A 46 16.72 8.36 -5.94
C SER A 46 17.36 6.97 -6.02
N VAL A 47 18.57 6.85 -6.56
CA VAL A 47 19.31 5.58 -6.68
C VAL A 47 20.07 5.22 -5.38
N ILE A 48 20.56 6.21 -4.64
CA ILE A 48 21.34 5.98 -3.39
C ILE A 48 20.44 5.88 -2.16
N ALA A 49 19.25 6.49 -2.18
CA ALA A 49 18.37 6.59 -1.00
C ALA A 49 17.52 5.36 -0.62
N PRO A 50 17.37 4.25 -1.37
CA PRO A 50 16.73 3.07 -0.80
C PRO A 50 17.74 2.39 0.13
N GLN A 51 18.01 3.00 1.28
CA GLN A 51 18.43 2.21 2.42
C GLN A 51 17.30 1.21 2.65
N PRO A 52 17.58 -0.11 2.75
CA PRO A 52 16.55 -1.04 3.20
C PRO A 52 16.09 -0.50 4.54
N ALA A 53 14.84 -0.04 4.63
CA ALA A 53 14.24 0.28 5.90
C ALA A 53 14.41 -0.99 6.74
N LEU A 54 15.25 -0.93 7.78
CA LEU A 54 15.37 -1.99 8.76
C LEU A 54 14.00 -2.07 9.41
N ALA A 55 13.15 -2.92 8.85
CA ALA A 55 11.79 -3.08 9.29
C ALA A 55 11.82 -3.42 10.78
N GLY A 56 11.05 -2.64 11.55
CA GLY A 56 10.92 -2.78 12.98
C GLY A 56 10.58 -4.21 13.36
N GLY A 57 10.99 -4.60 14.57
CA GLY A 57 10.76 -5.93 15.11
C GLY A 57 9.28 -6.34 15.13
N PRO A 58 9.00 -7.57 15.60
CA PRO A 58 7.66 -8.13 15.59
C PRO A 58 6.64 -7.16 16.21
N ARG A 59 5.53 -6.92 15.49
CA ARG A 59 4.43 -6.11 16.01
C ARG A 59 3.84 -6.68 17.30
N TYR A 60 3.86 -8.00 17.43
CA TYR A 60 3.37 -8.73 18.59
C TYR A 60 4.38 -9.78 19.04
N VAL A 61 4.64 -9.81 20.36
CA VAL A 61 5.50 -10.78 21.03
C VAL A 61 4.75 -11.40 22.18
N ALA A 62 5.00 -12.68 22.47
CA ALA A 62 4.38 -13.37 23.57
C ALA A 62 4.78 -12.73 24.91
N GLY A 63 3.76 -12.41 25.71
CA GLY A 63 3.91 -11.89 27.06
C GLY A 63 4.08 -13.00 28.10
N VAL A 64 4.03 -12.64 29.38
CA VAL A 64 3.96 -13.61 30.50
C VAL A 64 2.54 -13.92 30.94
N SER A 65 1.58 -13.09 30.53
CA SER A 65 0.16 -13.27 30.83
C SER A 65 -0.52 -13.86 29.60
N TYR A 66 -1.38 -14.87 29.80
CA TYR A 66 -2.17 -15.55 28.76
C TYR A 66 -1.38 -16.38 27.74
N PHE A 67 -0.04 -16.38 27.80
CA PHE A 67 0.85 -17.22 27.00
C PHE A 67 1.66 -18.14 27.89
N ASP A 68 2.18 -19.22 27.31
CA ASP A 68 3.17 -20.07 27.97
C ASP A 68 4.39 -19.20 28.36
N PRO A 69 4.76 -19.12 29.65
CA PRO A 69 5.88 -18.30 30.11
C PRO A 69 7.22 -18.62 29.42
N THR A 70 7.41 -19.85 28.92
CA THR A 70 8.62 -20.26 28.19
C THR A 70 8.75 -19.60 26.82
N THR A 71 7.65 -19.09 26.28
CA THR A 71 7.61 -18.38 24.99
C THR A 71 7.80 -16.87 25.13
N LYS A 72 8.02 -16.35 26.34
CA LYS A 72 8.15 -14.90 26.57
C LYS A 72 9.17 -14.26 25.63
N GLY A 73 8.75 -13.22 24.94
CA GLY A 73 9.60 -12.45 24.03
C GLY A 73 9.75 -13.08 22.64
N THR A 74 9.13 -14.23 22.37
CA THR A 74 9.09 -14.80 21.02
C THR A 74 8.05 -14.07 20.16
N PRO A 75 8.33 -13.83 18.86
CA PRO A 75 7.34 -13.30 17.93
C PRO A 75 6.09 -14.18 17.85
N LEU A 76 4.90 -13.57 17.84
CA LEU A 76 3.67 -14.30 17.53
C LEU A 76 3.57 -14.47 16.01
N THR A 77 3.52 -15.72 15.55
CA THR A 77 3.47 -16.07 14.13
C THR A 77 2.48 -17.19 13.88
N TRP A 78 1.99 -17.28 12.65
CA TRP A 78 1.27 -18.48 12.20
C TRP A 78 2.26 -19.63 12.03
N SER A 79 1.87 -20.83 12.43
CA SER A 79 2.70 -22.03 12.24
C SER A 79 3.06 -22.17 10.77
N GLN A 80 4.37 -22.27 10.48
CA GLN A 80 4.92 -22.31 9.11
C GLN A 80 4.52 -21.11 8.22
N GLY A 81 3.97 -20.02 8.77
CA GLY A 81 3.41 -18.93 7.98
C GLY A 81 2.17 -19.33 7.16
N VAL A 82 1.47 -20.41 7.53
CA VAL A 82 0.31 -20.91 6.78
C VAL A 82 -0.97 -20.65 7.57
N ILE A 83 -1.95 -20.04 6.90
CA ILE A 83 -3.29 -19.80 7.41
C ILE A 83 -4.27 -20.71 6.68
N ASN A 84 -4.71 -21.77 7.33
CA ASN A 84 -5.80 -22.60 6.86
C ASN A 84 -7.10 -22.03 7.40
N TYR A 85 -7.94 -21.49 6.51
CA TYR A 85 -9.22 -20.91 6.89
C TYR A 85 -10.39 -21.73 6.33
N TYR A 86 -11.53 -21.65 7.00
CA TYR A 86 -12.75 -22.36 6.69
C TYR A 86 -13.89 -21.36 6.62
N THR A 87 -14.73 -21.47 5.60
CA THR A 87 -15.84 -20.54 5.41
C THR A 87 -17.17 -21.15 5.81
N ASP A 88 -18.11 -20.29 6.18
CA ASP A 88 -19.48 -20.66 6.46
C ASP A 88 -20.15 -21.36 5.25
N GLN A 89 -21.21 -22.12 5.49
CA GLN A 89 -22.01 -22.76 4.43
C GLN A 89 -23.17 -21.89 3.93
N GLY A 90 -23.51 -20.83 4.68
CA GLY A 90 -24.61 -19.93 4.42
C GLY A 90 -24.30 -18.85 3.39
N ASP A 91 -25.33 -18.04 3.12
CA ASP A 91 -25.22 -16.86 2.27
C ASP A 91 -24.90 -15.63 3.12
N LEU A 92 -24.03 -14.74 2.63
CA LEU A 92 -23.74 -13.46 3.30
C LEU A 92 -24.97 -12.54 3.37
N SER A 93 -25.85 -12.66 2.39
CA SER A 93 -27.17 -12.02 2.41
C SER A 93 -28.09 -12.67 1.38
N PRO A 94 -29.40 -12.37 1.38
CA PRO A 94 -30.33 -12.91 0.38
C PRO A 94 -29.98 -12.62 -1.10
N ILE A 95 -29.08 -11.67 -1.37
CA ILE A 95 -28.61 -11.32 -2.72
C ILE A 95 -27.12 -11.63 -2.95
N LEU A 96 -26.37 -11.96 -1.90
CA LEU A 96 -24.94 -12.30 -1.97
C LEU A 96 -24.79 -13.71 -1.43
N LEU A 97 -24.80 -14.66 -2.36
CA LEU A 97 -24.74 -16.09 -2.05
C LEU A 97 -23.36 -16.50 -1.51
N GLY A 98 -23.28 -17.67 -0.87
CA GLY A 98 -22.05 -18.17 -0.22
C GLY A 98 -20.81 -18.10 -1.12
N ALA A 99 -20.91 -18.49 -2.40
CA ALA A 99 -19.78 -18.42 -3.33
C ALA A 99 -19.24 -16.99 -3.57
N ASN A 100 -20.11 -15.97 -3.49
CA ASN A 100 -19.70 -14.57 -3.53
C ASN A 100 -18.97 -14.17 -2.25
N ALA A 101 -19.45 -14.64 -1.10
CA ALA A 101 -18.84 -14.42 0.20
C ALA A 101 -17.45 -15.07 0.28
N ASP A 102 -17.32 -16.32 -0.16
CA ASP A 102 -16.03 -17.03 -0.30
C ASP A 102 -15.03 -16.22 -1.14
N SER A 103 -15.51 -15.66 -2.25
CA SER A 103 -14.69 -14.83 -3.14
C SER A 103 -14.21 -13.54 -2.44
N PHE A 104 -15.05 -12.90 -1.62
CA PHE A 104 -14.66 -11.72 -0.85
C PHE A 104 -13.64 -12.04 0.25
N VAL A 105 -13.80 -13.20 0.92
CA VAL A 105 -12.82 -13.68 1.91
C VAL A 105 -11.48 -13.95 1.24
N ALA A 106 -11.49 -14.64 0.09
CA ALA A 106 -10.27 -14.91 -0.68
C ALA A 106 -9.58 -13.62 -1.15
N ASP A 107 -10.35 -12.63 -1.65
CA ASP A 107 -9.81 -11.31 -2.01
C ASP A 107 -9.16 -10.62 -0.81
N ALA A 108 -9.83 -10.63 0.35
CA ALA A 108 -9.30 -10.02 1.57
C ALA A 108 -7.97 -10.66 2.01
N PHE A 109 -7.86 -11.99 1.95
CA PHE A 109 -6.59 -12.69 2.21
C PHE A 109 -5.51 -12.31 1.21
N SER A 110 -5.87 -12.21 -0.09
CA SER A 110 -4.90 -11.89 -1.15
C SER A 110 -4.18 -10.56 -0.91
N ARG A 111 -4.87 -9.57 -0.33
CA ARG A 111 -4.28 -8.26 -0.02
C ARG A 111 -3.16 -8.35 1.01
N TRP A 112 -3.24 -9.30 1.94
CA TRP A 112 -2.21 -9.54 2.95
C TRP A 112 -1.09 -10.43 2.43
N THR A 113 -1.43 -11.50 1.69
CA THR A 113 -0.44 -12.46 1.19
C THR A 113 0.32 -11.95 -0.04
N ALA A 114 -0.19 -10.94 -0.75
CA ALA A 114 0.49 -10.33 -1.90
C ALA A 114 1.57 -9.32 -1.50
N VAL A 115 1.68 -8.95 -0.22
CA VAL A 115 2.74 -8.06 0.26
C VAL A 115 4.08 -8.80 0.15
N PRO A 116 5.09 -8.32 -0.60
CA PRO A 116 6.32 -9.08 -0.87
C PRO A 116 7.13 -9.48 0.37
N THR A 117 6.97 -8.73 1.46
CA THR A 117 7.64 -9.00 2.75
C THR A 117 6.77 -9.77 3.74
N ALA A 118 5.52 -10.08 3.37
CA ALA A 118 4.66 -10.91 4.19
C ALA A 118 5.10 -12.37 4.09
N ALA A 119 5.62 -12.90 5.20
CA ALA A 119 5.93 -14.32 5.34
C ALA A 119 4.68 -15.14 5.71
N VAL A 120 3.55 -14.84 5.08
CA VAL A 120 2.28 -15.56 5.29
C VAL A 120 1.63 -15.93 3.98
N SER A 121 1.04 -17.12 3.97
CA SER A 121 0.19 -17.63 2.90
C SER A 121 -1.15 -18.07 3.50
N SER A 122 -2.19 -18.12 2.68
CA SER A 122 -3.50 -18.60 3.11
C SER A 122 -4.02 -19.66 2.15
N THR A 123 -4.88 -20.54 2.65
CA THR A 123 -5.57 -21.58 1.87
C THR A 123 -6.96 -21.78 2.44
N LEU A 124 -7.97 -21.79 1.57
CA LEU A 124 -9.31 -22.25 1.90
C LEU A 124 -9.23 -23.77 2.11
N ALA A 125 -9.26 -24.20 3.36
CA ALA A 125 -9.09 -25.59 3.75
C ALA A 125 -10.40 -26.38 3.75
N GLY A 126 -11.55 -25.70 3.63
CA GLY A 126 -12.88 -26.29 3.54
C GLY A 126 -13.94 -25.33 4.05
N HIS A 127 -15.10 -25.89 4.40
CA HIS A 127 -16.17 -25.16 5.08
C HIS A 127 -16.24 -25.54 6.57
N LEU A 128 -16.88 -24.67 7.35
CA LEU A 128 -17.43 -25.03 8.66
C LEU A 128 -18.43 -26.18 8.50
N ALA A 129 -18.70 -26.91 9.58
CA ALA A 129 -19.56 -28.08 9.58
C ALA A 129 -21.04 -27.72 9.31
N GLU A 130 -21.42 -26.47 9.59
CA GLU A 130 -22.77 -25.93 9.41
C GLU A 130 -22.75 -24.46 8.97
N ASP A 131 -23.94 -23.95 8.57
CA ASP A 131 -24.22 -22.52 8.49
C ASP A 131 -24.40 -21.96 9.90
N VAL A 132 -23.52 -21.04 10.29
CA VAL A 132 -23.52 -20.42 11.61
C VAL A 132 -24.42 -19.19 11.59
N ASN A 133 -25.54 -19.25 12.31
CA ASN A 133 -26.54 -18.20 12.32
C ASN A 133 -27.22 -18.04 13.70
N GLY A 134 -28.22 -17.17 13.78
CA GLY A 134 -28.93 -16.87 15.03
C GLY A 134 -29.69 -18.05 15.66
N THR A 135 -29.80 -19.19 14.96
CA THR A 135 -30.44 -20.41 15.47
C THR A 135 -29.46 -21.25 16.29
N ASN A 136 -28.19 -21.32 15.90
CA ASN A 136 -27.16 -22.13 16.56
C ASN A 136 -26.14 -21.29 17.37
N VAL A 137 -26.17 -19.96 17.26
CA VAL A 137 -25.45 -19.04 18.13
C VAL A 137 -26.43 -18.32 19.06
N SER A 138 -26.29 -18.55 20.37
CA SER A 138 -27.19 -17.94 21.37
C SER A 138 -26.47 -17.56 22.65
N VAL A 139 -27.05 -16.61 23.39
CA VAL A 139 -26.57 -16.21 24.71
C VAL A 139 -27.64 -16.52 25.75
N THR A 140 -27.32 -17.38 26.71
CA THR A 140 -28.22 -17.75 27.81
C THR A 140 -27.51 -17.53 29.14
N ASN A 141 -28.09 -16.71 30.03
CA ASN A 141 -27.49 -16.39 31.35
C ASN A 141 -26.03 -15.91 31.28
N GLY A 142 -25.68 -15.15 30.23
CA GLY A 142 -24.31 -14.64 30.02
C GLY A 142 -23.32 -15.67 29.44
N VAL A 143 -23.76 -16.89 29.16
CA VAL A 143 -22.97 -17.92 28.49
C VAL A 143 -23.29 -17.91 27.00
N VAL A 144 -22.26 -17.82 26.16
CA VAL A 144 -22.37 -17.94 24.71
C VAL A 144 -22.30 -19.41 24.32
N THR A 145 -23.33 -19.91 23.66
CA THR A 145 -23.37 -21.24 23.05
C THR A 145 -23.20 -21.07 21.54
N MET A 146 -22.29 -21.86 20.96
CA MET A 146 -21.94 -21.81 19.54
C MET A 146 -21.54 -23.21 19.04
N PRO A 147 -21.60 -23.47 17.71
CA PRO A 147 -21.05 -24.65 17.06
C PRO A 147 -19.65 -25.06 17.52
N ALA A 148 -19.38 -26.36 17.51
CA ALA A 148 -18.16 -26.92 18.08
C ALA A 148 -16.88 -26.47 17.36
N ASP A 149 -16.99 -26.20 16.06
CA ASP A 149 -15.92 -25.81 15.15
C ASP A 149 -15.67 -24.29 15.08
N ILE A 150 -16.42 -23.49 15.85
CA ILE A 150 -16.15 -22.05 16.06
C ILE A 150 -15.87 -21.69 17.53
N LEU A 151 -15.84 -22.69 18.41
CA LEU A 151 -15.41 -22.50 19.80
C LEU A 151 -13.92 -22.13 19.87
N PRO A 152 -13.46 -21.42 20.91
CA PRO A 152 -12.03 -21.15 21.13
C PRO A 152 -11.16 -22.42 21.25
N THR A 153 -11.78 -23.57 21.53
CA THR A 153 -11.13 -24.88 21.61
C THR A 153 -11.06 -25.61 20.26
N ALA A 154 -11.59 -25.05 19.18
CA ALA A 154 -11.59 -25.65 17.85
C ALA A 154 -10.18 -25.60 17.24
N VAL A 155 -9.50 -26.75 17.24
CA VAL A 155 -8.13 -26.87 16.71
C VAL A 155 -8.07 -27.37 15.26
N SER A 156 -9.15 -27.99 14.76
CA SER A 156 -9.26 -28.47 13.37
C SER A 156 -9.60 -27.35 12.39
N THR A 157 -10.29 -26.32 12.87
CA THR A 157 -10.76 -25.14 12.13
C THR A 157 -10.21 -23.86 12.77
N PRO A 158 -8.87 -23.68 12.81
CA PRO A 158 -8.23 -22.63 13.59
C PRO A 158 -8.61 -21.21 13.16
N VAL A 159 -9.10 -21.04 11.93
CA VAL A 159 -9.67 -19.80 11.42
C VAL A 159 -11.00 -20.11 10.73
N GLY A 160 -12.10 -20.02 11.48
CA GLY A 160 -13.46 -20.05 10.95
C GLY A 160 -13.94 -18.65 10.57
N ILE A 161 -14.53 -18.52 9.38
CA ILE A 161 -15.14 -17.28 8.89
C ILE A 161 -16.64 -17.49 8.81
N VAL A 162 -17.38 -16.74 9.62
CA VAL A 162 -18.85 -16.74 9.69
C VAL A 162 -19.39 -15.56 8.91
N TYR A 163 -20.53 -15.73 8.24
CA TYR A 163 -21.18 -14.68 7.44
C TYR A 163 -22.33 -13.97 8.17
#